data_AF-A0A7L4FQA8-F1
#
_entry.id   AF-A0A7L4FQA8-F1
#
_cell.length_a   1.000
_cell.length_b   1.000
_cell.length_c   1.000
_cell.angle_alpha   90.00
_cell.angle_beta   90.00
_cell.angle_gamma   90.00
#
_symmetry.space_group_name_H-M   'P 1'
#
loop_
_entity.id
_entity.type
_entity.pdbx_description
1 polymer ?
#
loop_
_entity_poly.entity_id
_entity_poly.type
_entity_poly.pdbx_seq_one_letter_code
_entity_poly.pdbx_strand_id
1 'polypeptide(L)'
;DVVETQEHYKSRWRSIWIMYLTMFLSSVGFSIVIMSVWPYLQKIDPTADASFLGWIIASYSIGQMVASPLFGFWSNYRPRREPLVVSTAISVAANCLYAYVHVPHSHNKYYMLTARALVGFGAGNVAVVRSYIAGATSLTERTSAMANTSACQAVGFILGPVFQTCFTLIGEEGITWKLVRLQLNMYTAPVLFGALLGVINIILIFAIFREHRVDDMGRQCKSINSEGEGSGGVDQDTEGNVDHIAVLAINFLFFVILFVFAVFETIATPLTMDMYSWTRKQAVFYNGIILSVVGIESVIVFMAVKALSKKTGERAILHGGLLIVLVGFFILLPWGKKLPSIQWQEIKNNSIPRTSIDTLMPFWSLEAMEPPSNHTVEPVGCPVTQSWCLNTPMIYLAQYISSDILIGLGYPVCNVMSYTLYSKILGPKPQGVYMGWLTASGSGARILGPVFVSQIYTHLGPRWAFSLICGVVVVSLLLLEIVYKRLIAFSVRYGRIQE
;
A
#
# COMPACT_ATOMS: atom_id res chain seq x y z
N ASP A 1 33.07 1.64 26.81
CA ASP A 1 32.61 1.45 25.41
C ASP A 1 32.58 -0.03 25.05
N VAL A 2 31.40 -0.63 24.89
CA VAL A 2 31.31 -2.01 24.39
C VAL A 2 31.01 -1.94 22.90
N VAL A 3 32.03 -2.18 22.09
CA VAL A 3 31.91 -2.38 20.64
C VAL A 3 31.13 -3.68 20.41
N GLU A 4 30.08 -3.65 19.58
CA GLU A 4 29.28 -4.83 19.22
C GLU A 4 30.22 -5.96 18.74
N THR A 5 30.13 -7.15 19.33
CA THR A 5 30.96 -8.28 18.87
C THR A 5 30.52 -8.73 17.48
N GLN A 6 31.45 -9.27 16.69
CA GLN A 6 31.18 -9.71 15.32
C GLN A 6 30.09 -10.80 15.24
N GLU A 7 29.96 -11.64 16.28
CA GLU A 7 28.92 -12.66 16.37
C GLU A 7 27.54 -12.04 16.62
N HIS A 8 27.45 -11.05 17.51
CA HIS A 8 26.21 -10.30 17.75
C HIS A 8 25.77 -9.55 16.51
N TYR A 9 26.69 -8.87 15.81
CA TYR A 9 26.40 -8.21 14.54
C TYR A 9 25.83 -9.20 13.51
N LYS A 10 26.47 -10.35 13.31
CA LYS A 10 25.98 -11.39 12.37
C LYS A 10 24.59 -11.90 12.77
N SER A 11 24.36 -12.16 14.05
CA SER A 11 23.06 -12.63 14.57
C SER A 11 21.94 -11.59 14.38
N ARG A 12 22.24 -10.32 14.65
CA ARG A 12 21.34 -9.18 14.44
C ARG A 12 20.92 -9.06 12.99
N TRP A 13 21.89 -9.05 12.08
CA TRP A 13 21.60 -8.95 10.65
C TRP A 13 20.86 -10.16 10.10
N ARG A 14 21.16 -11.38 10.56
CA ARG A 14 20.34 -12.57 10.20
C ARG A 14 18.87 -12.35 10.57
N SER A 15 18.60 -11.78 11.74
CA SER A 15 17.22 -11.50 12.16
C SER A 15 16.57 -10.38 11.32
N ILE A 16 17.33 -9.34 10.94
CA ILE A 16 16.87 -8.28 10.02
C ILE A 16 16.54 -8.85 8.63
N TRP A 17 17.34 -9.78 8.09
CA TRP A 17 17.05 -10.44 6.81
C TRP A 17 15.74 -11.24 6.85
N ILE A 18 15.43 -11.91 7.96
CA ILE A 18 14.12 -12.59 8.14
C ILE A 18 12.97 -11.58 8.15
N MET A 19 13.17 -10.39 8.71
CA MET A 19 12.16 -9.33 8.67
C MET A 19 11.94 -8.78 7.25
N TYR A 20 13.00 -8.63 6.46
CA TYR A 20 12.88 -8.28 5.04
C TYR A 20 12.09 -9.33 4.26
N LEU A 21 12.38 -10.61 4.50
CA LEU A 21 11.64 -11.73 3.90
C LEU A 21 10.17 -11.73 4.33
N THR A 22 9.89 -11.52 5.62
CA THR A 22 8.51 -11.42 6.15
C THR A 22 7.72 -10.31 5.44
N MET A 23 8.35 -9.16 5.22
CA MET A 23 7.73 -8.03 4.51
C MET A 23 7.48 -8.36 3.03
N PHE A 24 8.45 -8.99 2.37
CA PHE A 24 8.33 -9.45 0.99
C PHE A 24 7.15 -10.44 0.84
N LEU A 25 7.11 -11.50 1.66
CA LEU A 25 6.08 -12.53 1.62
C LEU A 25 4.68 -11.96 1.91
N SER A 26 4.57 -11.05 2.89
CA SER A 26 3.30 -10.37 3.19
C SER A 26 2.81 -9.53 2.01
N SER A 27 3.73 -8.86 1.30
CA SER A 27 3.41 -8.05 0.13
C SER A 27 2.99 -8.89 -1.09
N VAL A 28 3.66 -10.03 -1.33
CA VAL A 28 3.25 -11.01 -2.36
C VAL A 28 1.84 -11.52 -2.07
N GLY A 29 1.56 -11.92 -0.82
CA GLY A 29 0.25 -12.44 -0.43
C GLY A 29 -0.88 -11.41 -0.58
N PHE A 30 -0.60 -10.13 -0.37
CA PHE A 30 -1.56 -9.06 -0.66
C PHE A 30 -1.83 -8.93 -2.16
N SER A 31 -0.77 -8.84 -2.98
CA SER A 31 -0.89 -8.45 -4.38
C SER A 31 -1.33 -9.59 -5.32
N ILE A 32 -1.07 -10.85 -4.95
CA ILE A 32 -1.39 -12.01 -5.80
C ILE A 32 -2.90 -12.15 -6.08
N VAL A 33 -3.75 -11.74 -5.12
CA VAL A 33 -5.22 -11.92 -5.20
C VAL A 33 -5.92 -10.82 -6.00
N ILE A 34 -5.28 -9.66 -6.19
CA ILE A 34 -5.94 -8.44 -6.68
C ILE A 34 -6.56 -8.62 -8.07
N MET A 35 -5.87 -9.30 -8.99
CA MET A 35 -6.35 -9.45 -10.37
C MET A 35 -7.42 -10.54 -10.53
N SER A 36 -7.48 -11.50 -9.60
CA SER A 36 -8.30 -12.71 -9.73
C SER A 36 -9.55 -12.68 -8.87
N VAL A 37 -9.64 -11.77 -7.90
CA VAL A 37 -10.76 -11.66 -6.97
C VAL A 37 -12.09 -11.34 -7.66
N TRP A 38 -12.12 -10.47 -8.68
CA TRP A 38 -13.36 -10.14 -9.39
C TRP A 38 -13.91 -11.32 -10.21
N PRO A 39 -13.14 -11.95 -11.11
CA PRO A 39 -13.61 -13.15 -11.82
C PRO A 39 -14.01 -14.28 -10.87
N TYR A 40 -13.27 -14.48 -9.78
CA TYR A 40 -13.60 -15.50 -8.80
C TYR A 40 -14.92 -15.20 -8.08
N LEU A 41 -15.14 -13.95 -7.66
CA LEU A 41 -16.39 -13.52 -7.02
C LEU A 41 -17.60 -13.76 -7.93
N GLN A 42 -17.49 -13.40 -9.20
CA GLN A 42 -18.55 -13.63 -10.19
C GLN A 42 -18.86 -15.11 -10.38
N LYS A 43 -17.84 -15.98 -10.29
CA LYS A 43 -18.02 -17.44 -10.40
C LYS A 43 -18.75 -18.05 -9.20
N ILE A 44 -18.51 -17.55 -7.99
CA ILE A 44 -19.08 -18.12 -6.75
C ILE A 44 -20.40 -17.49 -6.31
N ASP A 45 -20.65 -16.25 -6.73
CA ASP A 45 -21.83 -15.46 -6.39
C ASP A 45 -22.11 -14.43 -7.50
N PRO A 46 -22.91 -14.80 -8.52
CA PRO A 46 -23.26 -13.91 -9.62
C PRO A 46 -24.07 -12.67 -9.20
N THR A 47 -24.60 -12.64 -7.96
CA THR A 47 -25.36 -11.48 -7.44
C THR A 47 -24.45 -10.35 -6.95
N ALA A 48 -23.13 -10.57 -6.91
CA ALA A 48 -22.18 -9.57 -6.46
C ALA A 48 -21.93 -8.51 -7.53
N ASP A 49 -21.98 -7.25 -7.14
CA ASP A 49 -21.76 -6.11 -8.01
C ASP A 49 -20.36 -5.49 -7.81
N ALA A 50 -20.01 -4.51 -8.64
CA ALA A 50 -18.74 -3.80 -8.55
C ALA A 50 -18.59 -3.05 -7.21
N SER A 51 -19.69 -2.60 -6.59
CA SER A 51 -19.64 -1.96 -5.27
C SER A 51 -19.18 -2.94 -4.20
N PHE A 52 -19.69 -4.18 -4.22
CA PHE A 52 -19.29 -5.20 -3.25
C PHE A 52 -17.82 -5.62 -3.43
N LEU A 53 -17.33 -5.67 -4.67
CA LEU A 53 -15.89 -5.84 -4.95
C LEU A 53 -15.06 -4.75 -4.27
N GLY A 54 -15.50 -3.49 -4.34
CA GLY A 54 -14.85 -2.37 -3.65
C GLY A 54 -14.72 -2.60 -2.14
N TRP A 55 -15.79 -3.09 -1.50
CA TRP A 55 -15.76 -3.48 -0.08
C TRP A 55 -14.80 -4.65 0.20
N ILE A 56 -14.74 -5.65 -0.68
CA ILE A 56 -13.78 -6.77 -0.55
C ILE A 56 -12.34 -6.27 -0.60
N ILE A 57 -12.02 -5.37 -1.53
CA ILE A 57 -10.67 -4.77 -1.64
C ILE A 57 -10.36 -3.92 -0.41
N ALA A 58 -11.29 -3.07 0.03
CA ALA A 58 -11.13 -2.19 1.19
C ALA A 58 -11.01 -2.97 2.52
N SER A 59 -11.68 -4.12 2.65
CA SER A 59 -11.70 -4.92 3.87
C SER A 59 -10.31 -5.34 4.35
N TYR A 60 -9.38 -5.59 3.42
CA TYR A 60 -7.99 -5.88 3.75
C TYR A 60 -7.34 -4.68 4.47
N SER A 61 -7.50 -3.48 3.94
CA SER A 61 -6.95 -2.26 4.55
C SER A 61 -7.65 -1.93 5.87
N ILE A 62 -8.95 -2.20 6.02
CA ILE A 62 -9.67 -2.04 7.29
C ILE A 62 -9.09 -2.98 8.35
N GLY A 63 -8.90 -4.26 8.01
CA GLY A 63 -8.29 -5.25 8.90
C GLY A 63 -6.89 -4.81 9.34
N GLN A 64 -6.05 -4.36 8.39
CA GLN A 64 -4.70 -3.87 8.69
C GLN A 64 -4.71 -2.60 9.56
N MET A 65 -5.65 -1.68 9.31
CA MET A 65 -5.78 -0.44 10.07
C MET A 65 -6.06 -0.70 11.56
N VAL A 66 -6.93 -1.68 11.86
CA VAL A 66 -7.25 -2.07 13.23
C VAL A 66 -6.12 -2.89 13.86
N ALA A 67 -5.54 -3.82 13.11
CA ALA A 67 -4.53 -4.73 13.64
C ALA A 67 -3.17 -4.07 13.91
N SER A 68 -2.79 -3.08 13.11
CA SER A 68 -1.48 -2.42 13.21
C SER A 68 -1.18 -1.83 14.61
N PRO A 69 -2.06 -1.01 15.23
CA PRO A 69 -1.84 -0.52 16.58
C PRO A 69 -1.92 -1.62 17.64
N LEU A 70 -2.77 -2.64 17.47
CA LEU A 70 -2.91 -3.76 18.40
C LEU A 70 -1.63 -4.60 18.48
N PHE A 71 -1.12 -5.05 17.33
CA PHE A 71 0.15 -5.79 17.28
C PHE A 71 1.34 -4.90 17.63
N GLY A 72 1.30 -3.62 17.27
CA GLY A 72 2.28 -2.62 17.70
C GLY A 72 2.35 -2.50 19.23
N PHE A 73 1.20 -2.39 19.90
CA PHE A 73 1.10 -2.38 21.36
C PHE A 73 1.63 -3.69 21.97
N TRP A 74 1.19 -4.84 21.46
CA TRP A 74 1.68 -6.14 21.95
C TRP A 74 3.21 -6.25 21.84
N SER A 75 3.79 -5.80 20.73
CA SER A 75 5.24 -5.83 20.50
C SER A 75 6.07 -4.92 21.42
N ASN A 76 5.42 -4.00 22.14
CA ASN A 76 6.08 -3.14 23.12
C ASN A 76 6.27 -3.81 24.49
N TYR A 77 5.36 -4.72 24.88
CA TYR A 77 5.36 -5.35 26.20
C TYR A 77 5.80 -6.82 26.17
N ARG A 78 5.78 -7.46 25.00
CA ARG A 78 6.16 -8.86 24.82
C ARG A 78 7.23 -9.00 23.73
N PRO A 79 7.98 -10.13 23.70
CA PRO A 79 8.93 -10.41 22.63
C PRO A 79 8.26 -10.32 21.26
N ARG A 80 8.90 -9.65 20.29
CA ARG A 80 8.26 -9.32 19.00
C ARG A 80 7.96 -10.56 18.15
N ARG A 81 8.62 -11.68 18.46
CA ARG A 81 8.33 -13.00 17.91
C ARG A 81 6.88 -13.43 18.09
N GLU A 82 6.29 -13.20 19.27
CA GLU A 82 4.91 -13.61 19.58
C GLU A 82 3.89 -12.96 18.62
N PRO A 83 3.78 -11.61 18.55
CA PRO A 83 2.83 -10.98 17.65
C PRO A 83 3.09 -11.31 16.18
N LEU A 84 4.36 -11.45 15.74
CA LEU A 84 4.69 -11.83 14.35
C LEU A 84 4.21 -13.23 13.96
N VAL A 85 4.35 -14.21 14.85
CA VAL A 85 3.87 -15.57 14.61
C VAL A 85 2.36 -15.60 14.58
N VAL A 86 1.71 -14.97 15.57
CA VAL A 86 0.24 -14.98 15.68
C VAL A 86 -0.40 -14.28 14.48
N SER A 87 0.11 -13.11 14.09
CA SER A 87 -0.38 -12.40 12.91
C SER A 87 -0.21 -13.21 11.63
N THR A 88 0.93 -13.89 11.46
CA THR A 88 1.18 -14.72 10.27
C THR A 88 0.29 -15.97 10.28
N ALA A 89 0.05 -16.58 11.44
CA ALA A 89 -0.87 -17.71 11.58
C ALA A 89 -2.31 -17.32 11.24
N ILE A 90 -2.76 -16.12 11.64
CA ILE A 90 -4.06 -15.57 11.24
C ILE A 90 -4.13 -15.42 9.72
N SER A 91 -3.08 -14.87 9.07
CA SER A 91 -3.04 -14.79 7.61
C SER A 91 -3.11 -16.15 6.92
N VAL A 92 -2.42 -17.17 7.45
CA VAL A 92 -2.48 -18.54 6.93
C VAL A 92 -3.88 -19.13 7.05
N ALA A 93 -4.49 -19.02 8.23
CA ALA A 93 -5.86 -19.50 8.46
C ALA A 93 -6.88 -18.78 7.57
N ALA A 94 -6.71 -17.46 7.38
CA ALA A 94 -7.57 -16.66 6.53
C ALA A 94 -7.40 -16.99 5.03
N ASN A 95 -6.19 -17.29 4.58
CA ASN A 95 -5.95 -17.79 3.21
C ASN A 95 -6.57 -19.18 3.00
N CYS A 96 -6.49 -20.07 4.00
CA CYS A 96 -7.22 -21.34 3.96
C CYS A 96 -8.73 -21.10 3.88
N LEU A 97 -9.29 -20.19 4.70
CA LEU A 97 -10.70 -19.83 4.66
C LEU A 97 -11.11 -19.32 3.26
N TYR A 98 -10.30 -18.45 2.65
CA TYR A 98 -10.54 -17.95 1.29
C TYR A 98 -10.60 -19.10 0.27
N ALA A 99 -9.71 -20.10 0.39
CA ALA A 99 -9.69 -21.27 -0.49
C ALA A 99 -10.92 -22.18 -0.33
N TYR A 100 -11.69 -22.05 0.76
CA TYR A 100 -12.92 -22.81 1.02
C TYR A 100 -14.20 -21.97 0.83
N VAL A 101 -14.11 -20.77 0.28
CA VAL A 101 -15.26 -19.88 0.07
C VAL A 101 -16.35 -20.50 -0.83
N HIS A 102 -16.00 -21.47 -1.69
CA HIS A 102 -16.95 -22.19 -2.53
C HIS A 102 -17.75 -23.30 -1.81
N VAL A 103 -17.39 -23.65 -0.57
CA VAL A 103 -18.02 -24.77 0.16
C VAL A 103 -19.40 -24.42 0.72
N PRO A 104 -19.62 -23.26 1.36
CA PRO A 104 -20.96 -22.85 1.77
C PRO A 104 -21.89 -22.73 0.56
N HIS A 105 -23.16 -23.11 0.73
CA HIS A 105 -24.15 -23.06 -0.35
C HIS A 105 -24.74 -21.65 -0.57
N SER A 106 -24.59 -20.74 0.39
CA SER A 106 -25.15 -19.38 0.33
C SER A 106 -24.21 -18.36 0.95
N HIS A 107 -24.34 -17.09 0.54
CA HIS A 107 -23.63 -15.94 1.12
C HIS A 107 -22.10 -15.94 0.90
N ASN A 108 -21.62 -16.58 -0.18
CA ASN A 108 -20.20 -16.75 -0.50
C ASN A 108 -19.43 -15.43 -0.53
N LYS A 109 -20.05 -14.35 -1.04
CA LYS A 109 -19.45 -13.01 -1.08
C LYS A 109 -19.04 -12.49 0.32
N TYR A 110 -19.81 -12.79 1.37
CA TYR A 110 -19.49 -12.38 2.74
C TYR A 110 -18.35 -13.22 3.37
N TYR A 111 -18.24 -14.49 3.00
CA TYR A 111 -17.09 -15.32 3.39
C TYR A 111 -15.80 -14.81 2.76
N MET A 112 -15.83 -14.43 1.48
CA MET A 112 -14.70 -13.80 0.81
C MET A 112 -14.31 -12.48 1.49
N LEU A 113 -15.29 -11.62 1.78
CA LEU A 113 -15.09 -10.35 2.50
C LEU A 113 -14.40 -10.60 3.85
N THR A 114 -14.90 -11.57 4.62
CA THR A 114 -14.36 -11.91 5.95
C THR A 114 -12.94 -12.48 5.84
N ALA A 115 -12.68 -13.37 4.89
CA ALA A 115 -11.35 -13.92 4.66
C ALA A 115 -10.35 -12.80 4.32
N ARG A 116 -10.72 -11.87 3.43
CA ARG A 116 -9.86 -10.73 3.05
C ARG A 116 -9.61 -9.77 4.22
N ALA A 117 -10.61 -9.52 5.04
CA ALA A 117 -10.46 -8.75 6.28
C ALA A 117 -9.49 -9.41 7.27
N LEU A 118 -9.57 -10.74 7.45
CA LEU A 118 -8.68 -11.49 8.34
C LEU A 118 -7.23 -11.55 7.80
N VAL A 119 -7.02 -11.71 6.49
CA VAL A 119 -5.68 -11.58 5.90
C VAL A 119 -5.13 -10.16 6.14
N GLY A 120 -5.97 -9.14 6.01
CA GLY A 120 -5.64 -7.76 6.35
C GLY A 120 -5.27 -7.59 7.83
N PHE A 121 -6.01 -8.22 8.72
CA PHE A 121 -5.71 -8.23 10.15
C PHE A 121 -4.32 -8.84 10.42
N GLY A 122 -3.99 -9.98 9.79
CA GLY A 122 -2.66 -10.56 9.86
C GLY A 122 -1.54 -9.69 9.26
N ALA A 123 -1.86 -8.80 8.32
CA ALA A 123 -0.92 -7.81 7.77
C ALA A 123 -0.56 -6.67 8.76
N GLY A 124 -1.17 -6.63 9.95
CA GLY A 124 -0.70 -5.78 11.05
C GLY A 124 0.75 -6.08 11.49
N ASN A 125 1.30 -7.23 11.08
CA ASN A 125 2.70 -7.60 11.27
C ASN A 125 3.70 -6.57 10.70
N VAL A 126 3.30 -5.79 9.70
CA VAL A 126 4.07 -4.71 9.08
C VAL A 126 4.55 -3.69 10.12
N ALA A 127 3.68 -3.34 11.08
CA ALA A 127 4.01 -2.40 12.16
C ALA A 127 5.09 -2.97 13.10
N VAL A 128 4.99 -4.26 13.43
CA VAL A 128 5.93 -4.95 14.31
C VAL A 128 7.30 -5.09 13.64
N VAL A 129 7.33 -5.47 12.35
CA VAL A 129 8.56 -5.55 11.56
C VAL A 129 9.29 -4.21 11.55
N ARG A 130 8.58 -3.11 11.24
CA ARG A 130 9.16 -1.76 11.20
C ARG A 130 9.68 -1.35 12.57
N SER A 131 8.93 -1.61 13.64
CA SER A 131 9.37 -1.32 15.00
C SER A 131 10.60 -2.13 15.40
N TYR A 132 10.71 -3.41 15.01
CA TYR A 132 11.88 -4.22 15.29
C TYR A 132 13.11 -3.68 14.55
N ILE A 133 12.99 -3.44 13.23
CA ILE A 133 14.10 -2.95 12.42
C ILE A 133 14.61 -1.60 12.94
N ALA A 134 13.70 -0.70 13.31
CA ALA A 134 14.07 0.58 13.90
C ALA A 134 14.86 0.42 15.21
N GLY A 135 14.45 -0.51 16.08
CA GLY A 135 15.10 -0.78 17.36
C GLY A 135 16.35 -1.67 17.27
N ALA A 136 16.55 -2.37 16.14
CA ALA A 136 17.70 -3.25 15.89
C ALA A 136 18.75 -2.58 14.98
N THR A 137 18.62 -1.30 14.67
CA THR A 137 19.55 -0.56 13.81
C THR A 137 20.00 0.75 14.47
N SER A 138 21.28 1.07 14.29
CA SER A 138 21.83 2.37 14.69
C SER A 138 21.32 3.49 13.78
N LEU A 139 21.52 4.76 14.15
CA LEU A 139 21.09 5.90 13.33
C LEU A 139 21.67 5.89 11.91
N THR A 140 22.90 5.43 11.76
CA THR A 140 23.62 5.39 10.47
C THR A 140 23.14 4.24 9.57
N GLU A 141 22.69 3.14 10.18
CA GLU A 141 22.14 1.97 9.47
C GLU A 141 20.65 2.11 9.15
N ARG A 142 19.92 2.88 9.97
CA ARG A 142 18.44 2.93 9.99
C ARG A 142 17.82 3.22 8.63
N THR A 143 18.32 4.25 7.95
CA THR A 143 17.84 4.67 6.62
C THR A 143 18.02 3.56 5.59
N SER A 144 19.19 2.92 5.61
CA SER A 144 19.50 1.82 4.69
C SER A 144 18.61 0.60 4.94
N ALA A 145 18.38 0.28 6.21
CA ALA A 145 17.54 -0.85 6.60
C ALA A 145 16.05 -0.61 6.28
N MET A 146 15.54 0.60 6.52
CA MET A 146 14.16 0.98 6.15
C MET A 146 13.97 1.02 4.62
N ALA A 147 14.97 1.50 3.87
CA ALA A 147 14.97 1.46 2.41
C ALA A 147 14.96 0.02 1.89
N ASN A 148 15.77 -0.88 2.44
CA ASN A 148 15.77 -2.31 2.10
C ASN A 148 14.42 -2.98 2.38
N THR A 149 13.82 -2.69 3.55
CA THR A 149 12.50 -3.21 3.91
C THR A 149 11.45 -2.81 2.88
N SER A 150 11.48 -1.53 2.47
CA SER A 150 10.53 -0.99 1.49
C SER A 150 10.79 -1.53 0.08
N ALA A 151 12.05 -1.74 -0.29
CA ALA A 151 12.41 -2.40 -1.55
C ALA A 151 11.89 -3.84 -1.60
N CYS A 152 12.09 -4.63 -0.54
CA CYS A 152 11.53 -5.98 -0.43
C CYS A 152 9.99 -5.96 -0.51
N GLN A 153 9.34 -4.99 0.13
CA GLN A 153 7.89 -4.83 0.03
C GLN A 153 7.45 -4.54 -1.42
N ALA A 154 8.12 -3.62 -2.11
CA ALA A 154 7.80 -3.25 -3.49
C ALA A 154 8.04 -4.40 -4.47
N VAL A 155 9.16 -5.11 -4.36
CA VAL A 155 9.44 -6.30 -5.19
C VAL A 155 8.35 -7.35 -4.96
N GLY A 156 7.92 -7.58 -3.72
CA GLY A 156 6.83 -8.52 -3.43
C GLY A 156 5.49 -8.09 -4.04
N PHE A 157 5.19 -6.79 -4.04
CA PHE A 157 3.99 -6.24 -4.66
C PHE A 157 4.02 -6.46 -6.19
N ILE A 158 5.13 -6.15 -6.85
CA ILE A 158 5.31 -6.31 -8.30
C ILE A 158 5.25 -7.79 -8.72
N LEU A 159 5.84 -8.68 -7.94
CA LEU A 159 5.86 -10.12 -8.26
C LEU A 159 4.52 -10.82 -8.01
N GLY A 160 3.61 -10.25 -7.20
CA GLY A 160 2.30 -10.85 -6.92
C GLY A 160 1.50 -11.19 -8.19
N PRO A 161 1.21 -10.21 -9.07
CA PRO A 161 0.54 -10.45 -10.35
C PRO A 161 1.26 -11.44 -11.27
N VAL A 162 2.59 -11.47 -11.24
CA VAL A 162 3.40 -12.42 -12.01
C VAL A 162 3.14 -13.84 -11.52
N PHE A 163 3.18 -14.08 -10.21
CA PHE A 163 2.83 -15.38 -9.65
C PHE A 163 1.37 -15.78 -9.95
N GLN A 164 0.43 -14.84 -9.85
CA GLN A 164 -0.97 -15.07 -10.21
C GLN A 164 -1.11 -15.54 -11.66
N THR A 165 -0.36 -14.92 -12.58
CA THR A 165 -0.37 -15.27 -14.01
C THR A 165 0.19 -16.68 -14.24
N CYS A 166 1.21 -17.12 -13.49
CA CYS A 166 1.69 -18.50 -13.57
C CYS A 166 0.60 -19.53 -13.20
N PHE A 167 -0.28 -19.19 -12.25
CA PHE A 167 -1.37 -20.09 -11.83
C PHE A 167 -2.55 -20.12 -12.81
N THR A 168 -2.64 -19.21 -13.79
CA THR A 168 -3.68 -19.30 -14.83
C THR A 168 -3.49 -20.52 -15.72
N LEU A 169 -2.28 -21.08 -15.79
CA LEU A 169 -1.96 -22.32 -16.49
C LEU A 169 -2.71 -23.56 -15.94
N ILE A 170 -3.19 -23.50 -14.70
CA ILE A 170 -3.99 -24.59 -14.07
C ILE A 170 -5.41 -24.63 -14.67
N GLY A 171 -5.91 -23.51 -15.18
CA GLY A 171 -7.29 -23.38 -15.68
C GLY A 171 -8.33 -23.14 -14.59
N GLU A 172 -9.57 -22.89 -15.02
CA GLU A 172 -10.68 -22.50 -14.15
C GLU A 172 -11.32 -23.69 -13.42
N GLU A 173 -11.33 -24.87 -14.04
CA GLU A 173 -11.88 -26.10 -13.48
C GLU A 173 -10.89 -26.77 -12.51
N GLY A 174 -9.60 -26.73 -12.84
CA GLY A 174 -8.52 -27.20 -11.98
C GLY A 174 -8.69 -28.65 -11.53
N ILE A 175 -8.23 -28.96 -10.31
CA ILE A 175 -8.31 -30.29 -9.70
C ILE A 175 -9.14 -30.19 -8.42
N THR A 176 -10.20 -31.00 -8.31
CA THR A 176 -11.05 -31.05 -7.10
C THR A 176 -10.80 -32.33 -6.31
N TRP A 177 -10.29 -32.21 -5.09
CA TRP A 177 -10.17 -33.33 -4.16
C TRP A 177 -11.46 -33.50 -3.35
N LYS A 178 -12.26 -34.51 -3.71
CA LYS A 178 -13.55 -34.79 -3.05
C LYS A 178 -13.43 -35.12 -1.55
N LEU A 179 -12.31 -35.70 -1.12
CA LEU A 179 -12.09 -36.10 0.29
C LEU A 179 -12.03 -34.91 1.24
N VAL A 180 -11.41 -33.80 0.80
CA VAL A 180 -11.21 -32.59 1.62
C VAL A 180 -12.11 -31.43 1.14
N ARG A 181 -12.91 -31.64 0.09
CA ARG A 181 -13.70 -30.60 -0.60
C ARG A 181 -12.88 -29.40 -1.09
N LEU A 182 -11.57 -29.59 -1.27
CA LEU A 182 -10.65 -28.57 -1.74
C LEU A 182 -10.66 -28.52 -3.26
N GLN A 183 -10.95 -27.35 -3.83
CA GLN A 183 -10.81 -27.07 -5.25
C GLN A 183 -9.51 -26.33 -5.49
N LEU A 184 -8.59 -26.91 -6.25
CA LEU A 184 -7.34 -26.29 -6.67
C LEU A 184 -7.51 -25.77 -8.10
N ASN A 185 -7.81 -24.49 -8.26
CA ASN A 185 -7.97 -23.82 -9.55
C ASN A 185 -7.12 -22.55 -9.61
N MET A 186 -7.17 -21.81 -10.72
CA MET A 186 -6.42 -20.56 -10.89
C MET A 186 -6.74 -19.45 -9.85
N TYR A 187 -7.86 -19.56 -9.11
CA TYR A 187 -8.29 -18.59 -8.11
C TYR A 187 -7.89 -18.98 -6.68
N THR A 188 -7.91 -20.28 -6.35
CA THR A 188 -7.60 -20.80 -5.00
C THR A 188 -6.14 -21.18 -4.84
N ALA A 189 -5.48 -21.68 -5.89
CA ALA A 189 -4.05 -22.05 -5.87
C ALA A 189 -3.11 -20.89 -5.45
N PRO A 190 -3.30 -19.65 -5.93
CA PRO A 190 -2.47 -18.51 -5.50
C PRO A 190 -2.57 -18.23 -4.00
N VAL A 191 -3.76 -18.40 -3.42
CA VAL A 191 -4.01 -18.14 -2.00
C VAL A 191 -3.46 -19.28 -1.12
N LEU A 192 -3.56 -20.52 -1.59
CA LEU A 192 -2.90 -21.67 -0.94
C LEU A 192 -1.37 -21.55 -1.01
N PHE A 193 -0.82 -21.04 -2.11
CA PHE A 193 0.59 -20.70 -2.21
C PHE A 193 0.97 -19.63 -1.18
N GLY A 194 0.15 -18.59 -1.01
CA GLY A 194 0.30 -17.60 0.07
C GLY A 194 0.27 -18.22 1.48
N ALA A 195 -0.61 -19.20 1.72
CA ALA A 195 -0.66 -19.94 2.98
C ALA A 195 0.62 -20.76 3.21
N LEU A 196 1.14 -21.45 2.18
CA LEU A 196 2.41 -22.18 2.24
C LEU A 196 3.58 -21.24 2.58
N LEU A 197 3.67 -20.10 1.89
CA LEU A 197 4.68 -19.08 2.18
C LEU A 197 4.58 -18.55 3.62
N GLY A 198 3.36 -18.39 4.15
CA GLY A 198 3.12 -18.01 5.54
C GLY A 198 3.63 -19.06 6.54
N VAL A 199 3.39 -20.35 6.28
CA VAL A 199 3.91 -21.45 7.12
C VAL A 199 5.44 -21.48 7.10
N ILE A 200 6.05 -21.33 5.92
CA ILE A 200 7.51 -21.24 5.78
C ILE A 200 8.03 -20.04 6.59
N ASN A 201 7.37 -18.88 6.52
CA ASN A 201 7.77 -17.71 7.27
C ASN A 201 7.71 -17.94 8.79
N ILE A 202 6.66 -18.62 9.29
CA ILE A 202 6.56 -19.00 10.70
C ILE A 202 7.75 -19.88 11.09
N ILE A 203 8.05 -20.93 10.32
CA ILE A 203 9.18 -21.83 10.61
C ILE A 203 10.49 -21.04 10.68
N LEU A 204 10.73 -20.12 9.73
CA LEU A 204 11.94 -19.29 9.71
C LEU A 204 12.01 -18.33 10.91
N ILE A 205 10.89 -17.74 11.32
CA ILE A 205 10.81 -16.93 12.54
C ILE A 205 11.13 -17.81 13.77
N PHE A 206 10.64 -19.05 13.85
CA PHE A 206 10.95 -19.91 14.99
C PHE A 206 12.42 -20.35 15.03
N ALA A 207 13.02 -20.64 13.88
CA ALA A 207 14.35 -21.23 13.79
C ALA A 207 15.49 -20.19 13.84
N ILE A 208 15.30 -19.00 13.26
CA ILE A 208 16.40 -18.06 12.99
C ILE A 208 16.24 -16.75 13.77
N PHE A 209 15.02 -16.27 13.97
CA PHE A 209 14.80 -14.95 14.58
C PHE A 209 15.23 -14.94 16.05
N ARG A 210 16.10 -13.97 16.38
CA ARG A 210 16.50 -13.66 17.75
C ARG A 210 16.26 -12.18 18.00
N GLU A 211 15.81 -11.86 19.21
CA GLU A 211 15.52 -10.49 19.59
C GLU A 211 16.83 -9.72 19.83
N HIS A 212 17.02 -8.60 19.13
CA HIS A 212 18.15 -7.70 19.33
C HIS A 212 17.64 -6.27 19.49
N ARG A 213 18.30 -5.49 20.37
CA ARG A 213 18.03 -4.06 20.55
C ARG A 213 19.35 -3.30 20.63
N VAL A 214 19.43 -2.23 19.85
CA VAL A 214 20.62 -1.42 19.67
C VAL A 214 20.24 0.05 19.87
N ASP A 215 21.10 0.81 20.54
CA ASP A 215 20.91 2.25 20.70
C ASP A 215 21.28 3.02 19.41
N ASP A 216 21.10 4.33 19.46
CA ASP A 216 21.40 5.22 18.33
C ASP A 216 22.87 5.20 17.89
N MET A 217 23.80 4.81 18.78
CA MET A 217 25.24 4.70 18.55
C MET A 217 25.70 3.29 18.13
N GLY A 218 24.81 2.30 18.11
CA GLY A 218 25.19 0.93 17.78
C GLY A 218 25.51 0.04 18.99
N ARG A 219 25.32 0.53 20.22
CA ARG A 219 25.59 -0.23 21.45
C ARG A 219 24.41 -1.11 21.81
N GLN A 220 24.70 -2.30 22.32
CA GLN A 220 23.67 -3.26 22.70
C GLN A 220 22.95 -2.80 23.96
N CYS A 221 21.61 -2.78 23.91
CA CYS A 221 20.76 -2.50 25.06
C CYS A 221 20.25 -3.81 25.67
N LYS A 222 20.07 -3.84 27.00
CA LYS A 222 19.36 -4.94 27.66
C LYS A 222 17.97 -5.09 27.03
N SER A 223 17.60 -6.34 26.74
CA SER A 223 16.27 -6.66 26.25
C SER A 223 15.23 -6.32 27.31
N ILE A 224 13.97 -6.11 26.89
CA ILE A 224 12.82 -5.84 27.79
C ILE A 224 12.66 -6.94 28.87
N ASN A 225 13.32 -8.10 28.71
CA ASN A 225 13.19 -9.27 29.58
C ASN A 225 14.43 -9.60 30.43
N SER A 226 15.37 -8.67 30.63
CA SER A 226 16.45 -8.90 31.60
C SER A 226 16.07 -8.36 32.98
N GLU A 227 15.07 -8.98 33.62
CA GLU A 227 15.01 -9.00 35.09
C GLU A 227 16.05 -10.02 35.57
N GLY A 228 17.17 -9.50 36.05
CA GLY A 228 18.24 -10.26 36.68
C GLY A 228 18.99 -9.29 37.56
N GLU A 229 18.82 -9.47 38.87
CA GLU A 229 19.40 -8.71 39.96
C GLU A 229 20.91 -8.44 39.78
N GLY A 230 21.35 -7.25 40.20
CA GLY A 230 22.75 -7.02 40.58
C GLY A 230 23.53 -5.98 39.76
N SER A 231 23.79 -4.86 40.45
CA SER A 231 24.92 -3.93 40.27
C SER A 231 24.85 -2.90 39.14
N GLY A 232 24.40 -1.70 39.52
CA GLY A 232 25.03 -0.40 39.25
C GLY A 232 25.59 -0.14 37.86
N GLY A 233 24.82 0.57 37.03
CA GLY A 233 25.36 1.12 35.79
C GLY A 233 24.29 1.62 34.83
N VAL A 234 23.82 2.84 35.06
CA VAL A 234 23.13 3.70 34.09
C VAL A 234 21.70 3.25 33.74
N ASP A 235 20.79 3.37 34.71
CA ASP A 235 19.51 4.01 34.42
C ASP A 235 19.83 5.47 34.02
N GLN A 236 20.29 5.68 32.78
CA GLN A 236 20.10 6.99 32.19
C GLN A 236 18.63 7.07 31.88
N ASP A 237 17.92 7.76 32.76
CA ASP A 237 16.66 8.39 32.45
C ASP A 237 16.63 8.74 30.96
N THR A 238 15.63 8.20 30.28
CA THR A 238 15.27 8.64 28.93
C THR A 238 14.62 10.01 29.08
N GLU A 239 15.41 10.99 29.55
CA GLU A 239 15.03 12.32 30.05
C GLU A 239 14.68 13.27 28.90
N GLY A 240 13.91 12.76 27.94
CA GLY A 240 13.50 13.48 26.76
C GLY A 240 12.12 13.04 26.31
N ASN A 241 11.20 14.00 26.22
CA ASN A 241 9.88 13.79 25.63
C ASN A 241 9.99 13.74 24.09
N VAL A 242 9.16 12.87 23.50
CA VAL A 242 9.03 12.77 22.04
C VAL A 242 8.40 14.05 21.54
N ASP A 243 8.88 14.58 20.40
CA ASP A 243 8.19 15.72 19.77
C ASP A 243 6.90 15.22 19.11
N HIS A 244 5.80 15.29 19.84
CA HIS A 244 4.48 14.87 19.36
C HIS A 244 4.02 15.67 18.14
N ILE A 245 4.44 16.94 17.99
CA ILE A 245 4.10 17.77 16.82
C ILE A 245 4.81 17.22 15.58
N ALA A 246 6.10 16.91 15.70
CA ALA A 246 6.87 16.30 14.60
C ALA A 246 6.33 14.92 14.20
N VAL A 247 5.97 14.09 15.19
CA VAL A 247 5.37 12.77 14.98
C VAL A 247 4.03 12.88 14.25
N LEU A 248 3.14 13.78 14.69
CA LEU A 248 1.85 13.99 14.04
C LEU A 248 2.01 14.54 12.62
N ALA A 249 2.93 15.48 12.40
CA ALA A 249 3.19 16.03 11.08
C ALA A 249 3.69 14.96 10.09
N ILE A 250 4.64 14.10 10.49
CA ILE A 250 5.10 13.00 9.63
C ILE A 250 3.99 11.97 9.40
N ASN A 251 3.15 11.70 10.40
CA ASN A 251 2.00 10.80 10.22
C ASN A 251 1.03 11.36 9.17
N PHE A 252 0.72 12.65 9.22
CA PHE A 252 -0.11 13.31 8.22
C PHE A 252 0.54 13.32 6.83
N LEU A 253 1.83 13.65 6.74
CA LEU A 253 2.56 13.60 5.47
C LEU A 253 2.53 12.20 4.86
N PHE A 254 2.74 11.18 5.70
CA PHE A 254 2.69 9.78 5.29
C PHE A 254 1.29 9.36 4.80
N PHE A 255 0.24 9.78 5.49
CA PHE A 255 -1.15 9.61 5.05
C PHE A 255 -1.34 10.21 3.66
N VAL A 256 -0.93 11.47 3.44
CA VAL A 256 -1.05 12.14 2.14
C VAL A 256 -0.30 11.39 1.04
N ILE A 257 0.96 10.99 1.29
CA ILE A 257 1.78 10.28 0.31
C ILE A 257 1.10 8.98 -0.15
N LEU A 258 0.54 8.21 0.78
CA LEU A 258 -0.17 6.98 0.45
C LEU A 258 -1.54 7.23 -0.18
N PHE A 259 -2.22 8.31 0.22
CA PHE A 259 -3.50 8.71 -0.35
C PHE A 259 -3.34 9.07 -1.82
N VAL A 260 -2.35 9.90 -2.14
CA VAL A 260 -2.01 10.31 -3.51
C VAL A 260 -1.66 9.10 -4.38
N PHE A 261 -0.87 8.16 -3.87
CA PHE A 261 -0.55 6.92 -4.57
C PHE A 261 -1.81 6.06 -4.83
N ALA A 262 -2.65 5.85 -3.81
CA ALA A 262 -3.87 5.06 -3.94
C ALA A 262 -4.87 5.67 -4.94
N VAL A 263 -4.95 7.01 -4.96
CA VAL A 263 -5.75 7.75 -5.94
C VAL A 263 -5.24 7.50 -7.36
N PHE A 264 -3.93 7.64 -7.59
CA PHE A 264 -3.32 7.43 -8.91
C PHE A 264 -3.48 5.99 -9.40
N GLU A 265 -3.22 5.01 -8.53
CA GLU A 265 -3.39 3.58 -8.81
C GLU A 265 -4.84 3.26 -9.24
N THR A 266 -5.82 3.84 -8.56
CA THR A 266 -7.25 3.58 -8.82
C THR A 266 -7.72 4.20 -10.13
N ILE A 267 -7.32 5.44 -10.42
CA ILE A 267 -7.84 6.20 -11.56
C ILE A 267 -7.13 5.86 -12.87
N ALA A 268 -5.93 5.28 -12.84
CA ALA A 268 -5.12 5.01 -14.03
C ALA A 268 -5.90 4.26 -15.13
N THR A 269 -6.56 3.15 -14.79
CA THR A 269 -7.32 2.35 -15.76
C THR A 269 -8.49 3.12 -16.40
N PRO A 270 -9.47 3.63 -15.62
CA PRO A 270 -10.60 4.37 -16.20
C PRO A 270 -10.13 5.63 -16.95
N LEU A 271 -9.14 6.36 -16.43
CA LEU A 271 -8.59 7.54 -17.10
C LEU A 271 -8.07 7.21 -18.50
N THR A 272 -7.27 6.15 -18.64
CA THR A 272 -6.72 5.78 -19.95
C THR A 272 -7.78 5.25 -20.93
N MET A 273 -8.83 4.60 -20.43
CA MET A 273 -9.97 4.19 -21.25
C MET A 273 -10.71 5.42 -21.81
N ASP A 274 -11.03 6.38 -20.93
CA ASP A 274 -11.80 7.57 -21.28
C ASP A 274 -10.99 8.53 -22.17
N MET A 275 -9.69 8.70 -21.88
CA MET A 275 -8.81 9.59 -22.64
C MET A 275 -8.41 8.99 -23.98
N TYR A 276 -7.90 7.75 -24.02
CA TYR A 276 -7.28 7.19 -25.23
C TYR A 276 -8.19 6.28 -26.05
N SER A 277 -9.44 6.09 -25.62
CA SER A 277 -10.37 5.13 -26.24
C SER A 277 -9.79 3.72 -26.33
N TRP A 278 -9.01 3.35 -25.31
CA TRP A 278 -8.52 2.00 -25.15
C TRP A 278 -9.65 1.09 -24.69
N THR A 279 -9.71 -0.12 -25.25
CA THR A 279 -10.57 -1.17 -24.70
C THR A 279 -10.15 -1.52 -23.28
N ARG A 280 -11.04 -2.11 -22.48
CA ARG A 280 -10.74 -2.52 -21.10
C ARG A 280 -9.50 -3.43 -21.04
N LYS A 281 -9.40 -4.38 -21.97
CA LYS A 281 -8.25 -5.30 -22.08
C LYS A 281 -6.95 -4.57 -22.38
N GLN A 282 -6.96 -3.63 -23.34
CA GLN A 282 -5.79 -2.83 -23.67
C GLN A 282 -5.37 -1.91 -22.52
N ALA A 283 -6.33 -1.25 -21.86
CA ALA A 283 -6.04 -0.35 -20.75
C ALA A 283 -5.42 -1.08 -19.56
N VAL A 284 -5.95 -2.25 -19.19
CA VAL A 284 -5.37 -3.09 -18.12
C VAL A 284 -3.96 -3.56 -18.51
N PHE A 285 -3.75 -3.98 -19.76
CA PHE A 285 -2.45 -4.45 -20.22
C PHE A 285 -1.38 -3.33 -20.24
N TYR A 286 -1.68 -2.18 -20.85
CA TYR A 286 -0.73 -1.07 -20.94
C TYR A 286 -0.44 -0.44 -19.57
N ASN A 287 -1.46 -0.20 -18.74
CA ASN A 287 -1.21 0.28 -17.38
C ASN A 287 -0.45 -0.75 -16.53
N GLY A 288 -0.67 -2.05 -16.76
CA GLY A 288 0.10 -3.11 -16.12
C GLY A 288 1.59 -3.05 -16.47
N ILE A 289 1.93 -2.79 -17.74
CA ILE A 289 3.31 -2.58 -18.18
C ILE A 289 3.91 -1.33 -17.54
N ILE A 290 3.18 -0.21 -17.57
CA ILE A 290 3.60 1.07 -17.00
C ILE A 290 3.91 0.91 -15.50
N LEU A 291 2.98 0.33 -14.74
CA LEU A 291 3.15 0.08 -13.30
C LEU A 291 4.33 -0.87 -13.01
N SER A 292 4.59 -1.85 -13.89
CA SER A 292 5.75 -2.74 -13.77
C SER A 292 7.07 -2.00 -13.98
N VAL A 293 7.14 -1.08 -14.95
CA VAL A 293 8.31 -0.23 -15.20
C VAL A 293 8.55 0.72 -14.02
N VAL A 294 7.51 1.41 -13.54
CA VAL A 294 7.57 2.25 -12.33
C VAL A 294 7.99 1.43 -11.10
N GLY A 295 7.57 0.18 -11.02
CA GLY A 295 7.98 -0.74 -9.97
C GLY A 295 9.49 -1.00 -9.98
N ILE A 296 10.07 -1.27 -11.16
CA ILE A 296 11.53 -1.46 -11.33
C ILE A 296 12.27 -0.16 -11.00
N GLU A 297 11.77 0.97 -11.51
CA GLU A 297 12.28 2.30 -11.18
C GLU A 297 12.29 2.55 -9.66
N SER A 298 11.19 2.23 -8.97
CA SER A 298 11.07 2.39 -7.51
C SER A 298 12.14 1.60 -6.76
N VAL A 299 12.48 0.39 -7.21
CA VAL A 299 13.56 -0.41 -6.63
C VAL A 299 14.92 0.28 -6.79
N ILE A 300 15.19 0.86 -7.96
CA ILE A 300 16.42 1.64 -8.20
C ILE A 300 16.46 2.87 -7.28
N VAL A 301 15.33 3.58 -7.14
CA VAL A 301 15.19 4.74 -6.26
C VAL A 301 15.48 4.37 -4.80
N PHE A 302 14.96 3.24 -4.29
CA PHE A 302 15.27 2.79 -2.93
C PHE A 302 16.76 2.53 -2.70
N MET A 303 17.49 2.08 -3.72
CA MET A 303 18.95 1.93 -3.64
C MET A 303 19.65 3.29 -3.65
N ALA A 304 19.21 4.22 -4.52
CA ALA A 304 19.77 5.57 -4.64
C ALA A 304 19.60 6.40 -3.37
N VAL A 305 18.43 6.32 -2.72
CA VAL A 305 18.12 7.04 -1.46
C VAL A 305 19.13 6.74 -0.36
N LYS A 306 19.72 5.54 -0.31
CA LYS A 306 20.76 5.17 0.67
C LYS A 306 22.03 5.97 0.51
N ALA A 307 22.43 6.24 -0.73
CA ALA A 307 23.62 7.02 -1.04
C ALA A 307 23.33 8.52 -0.87
N LEU A 308 22.16 8.98 -1.31
CA LEU A 308 21.79 10.39 -1.28
C LEU A 308 21.53 10.90 0.13
N SER A 309 20.93 10.08 1.00
CA SER A 309 20.64 10.43 2.41
C SER A 309 21.87 10.75 3.22
N LYS A 310 23.00 10.08 2.93
CA LYS A 310 24.29 10.38 3.57
C LYS A 310 24.87 11.75 3.19
N LYS A 311 24.51 12.29 2.03
CA LYS A 311 25.07 13.56 1.52
C LYS A 311 24.19 14.77 1.78
N THR A 312 22.87 14.62 1.61
CA THR A 312 21.92 15.74 1.56
C THR A 312 21.01 15.81 2.79
N GLY A 313 21.02 14.78 3.62
CA GLY A 313 20.12 14.64 4.77
C GLY A 313 18.70 14.25 4.37
N GLU A 314 17.99 13.58 5.29
CA GLU A 314 16.70 12.95 5.00
C GLU A 314 15.55 13.95 4.84
N ARG A 315 15.62 15.07 5.56
CA ARG A 315 14.63 16.15 5.49
C ARG A 315 14.57 16.78 4.09
N ALA A 316 15.74 17.07 3.51
CA ALA A 316 15.84 17.63 2.16
C ALA A 316 15.36 16.66 1.09
N ILE A 317 15.67 15.36 1.26
CA ILE A 317 15.20 14.31 0.35
C ILE A 317 13.68 14.16 0.39
N LEU A 318 13.06 14.17 1.59
CA LEU A 318 11.60 14.14 1.71
C LEU A 318 10.95 15.33 1.00
N HIS A 319 11.52 16.53 1.19
CA HIS A 319 11.04 17.74 0.53
C HIS A 319 11.18 17.66 -1.00
N GLY A 320 12.34 17.22 -1.49
CA GLY A 320 12.58 17.02 -2.93
C GLY A 320 11.62 15.99 -3.54
N GLY A 321 11.36 14.88 -2.83
CA GLY A 321 10.38 13.88 -3.27
C GLY A 321 8.97 14.44 -3.41
N LEU A 322 8.51 15.23 -2.43
CA LEU A 322 7.16 15.85 -2.48
C LEU A 322 7.06 16.87 -3.63
N LEU A 323 8.14 17.61 -3.90
CA LEU A 323 8.20 18.53 -5.04
C LEU A 323 8.12 17.77 -6.37
N ILE A 324 8.83 16.66 -6.50
CA ILE A 324 8.77 15.80 -7.70
C ILE A 324 7.35 15.26 -7.89
N VAL A 325 6.69 14.78 -6.82
CA VAL A 325 5.28 14.36 -6.88
C VAL A 325 4.38 15.50 -7.34
N LEU A 326 4.55 16.71 -6.79
CA LEU A 326 3.77 17.88 -7.19
C LEU A 326 3.94 18.19 -8.70
N VAL A 327 5.18 18.19 -9.19
CA VAL A 327 5.46 18.42 -10.62
C VAL A 327 4.83 17.33 -11.48
N GLY A 328 4.89 16.06 -11.06
CA GLY A 328 4.24 14.95 -11.75
C GLY A 328 2.72 15.16 -11.89
N PHE A 329 2.01 15.46 -10.80
CA PHE A 329 0.57 15.74 -10.89
C PHE A 329 0.23 17.04 -11.62
N PHE A 330 1.12 18.04 -11.57
CA PHE A 330 0.94 19.28 -12.32
C PHE A 330 1.03 19.06 -13.84
N ILE A 331 1.94 18.19 -14.30
CA ILE A 331 2.04 17.79 -15.71
C ILE A 331 0.81 16.95 -16.13
N LEU A 332 0.27 16.15 -15.21
CA LEU A 332 -0.92 15.32 -15.43
C LEU A 332 -2.20 16.14 -15.62
N LEU A 333 -2.20 17.43 -15.27
CA LEU A 333 -3.36 18.30 -15.53
C LEU A 333 -3.62 18.43 -17.04
N PRO A 334 -4.89 18.41 -17.47
CA PRO A 334 -5.24 18.51 -18.88
C PRO A 334 -5.12 19.96 -19.39
N TRP A 335 -3.91 20.31 -19.83
CA TRP A 335 -3.52 21.60 -20.43
C TRP A 335 -3.83 21.72 -21.93
N GLY A 336 -4.19 20.61 -22.58
CA GLY A 336 -4.39 20.55 -24.02
C GLY A 336 -5.61 21.33 -24.53
N LYS A 337 -5.81 21.30 -25.85
CA LYS A 337 -7.00 21.89 -26.51
C LYS A 337 -7.89 20.84 -27.20
N LYS A 338 -7.35 19.64 -27.44
CA LYS A 338 -8.08 18.55 -28.10
C LYS A 338 -8.95 17.84 -27.06
N LEU A 339 -10.24 17.69 -27.35
CA LEU A 339 -11.17 16.93 -26.51
C LEU A 339 -10.99 15.41 -26.74
N PRO A 340 -11.24 14.57 -25.72
CA PRO A 340 -11.24 13.12 -25.88
C PRO A 340 -12.35 12.68 -26.84
N SER A 341 -12.18 11.51 -27.47
CA SER A 341 -13.24 10.91 -28.28
C SER A 341 -14.40 10.51 -27.38
N ILE A 342 -15.58 11.03 -27.73
CA ILE A 342 -16.82 10.74 -27.01
C ILE A 342 -17.37 9.40 -27.51
N GLN A 343 -17.81 8.58 -26.57
CA GLN A 343 -18.56 7.36 -26.84
C GLN A 343 -19.96 7.77 -27.33
N TRP A 344 -20.12 8.05 -28.63
CA TRP A 344 -21.45 8.20 -29.20
C TRP A 344 -22.12 6.82 -29.19
N GLN A 345 -23.00 6.57 -28.21
CA GLN A 345 -24.10 5.63 -28.46
C GLN A 345 -24.84 6.21 -29.67
N GLU A 346 -24.64 5.61 -30.83
CA GLU A 346 -25.63 5.56 -31.89
C GLU A 346 -26.45 6.84 -32.11
N ILE A 347 -25.86 7.97 -32.54
CA ILE A 347 -26.66 9.07 -33.16
C ILE A 347 -27.29 8.62 -34.51
N LYS A 348 -27.36 7.32 -34.78
CA LYS A 348 -28.00 6.74 -35.96
C LYS A 348 -29.23 5.89 -35.64
N ASN A 349 -29.70 5.82 -34.39
CA ASN A 349 -31.00 5.20 -34.15
C ASN A 349 -32.00 6.17 -33.50
N ASN A 350 -32.84 6.70 -34.39
CA ASN A 350 -34.11 7.37 -34.16
C ASN A 350 -34.09 8.90 -34.01
N SER A 351 -34.49 9.52 -35.11
CA SER A 351 -35.40 10.67 -35.14
C SER A 351 -36.22 10.84 -33.85
N ILE A 352 -36.11 12.04 -33.31
CA ILE A 352 -36.87 12.66 -32.21
C ILE A 352 -38.35 12.26 -32.24
N PRO A 353 -38.95 11.93 -31.08
CA PRO A 353 -39.93 12.88 -30.51
C PRO A 353 -39.62 13.23 -29.05
N ARG A 354 -39.76 14.53 -28.76
CA ARG A 354 -39.72 15.15 -27.43
C ARG A 354 -40.77 14.55 -26.50
N THR A 355 -40.42 14.35 -25.23
CA THR A 355 -41.32 14.65 -24.10
C THR A 355 -40.50 15.03 -22.86
N SER A 356 -41.15 15.87 -22.05
CA SER A 356 -40.67 16.81 -21.05
C SER A 356 -40.12 16.25 -19.74
N ILE A 357 -39.29 17.10 -19.14
CA ILE A 357 -38.70 17.12 -17.79
C ILE A 357 -39.78 17.05 -16.69
N ASP A 358 -39.56 16.23 -15.65
CA ASP A 358 -39.64 16.58 -14.21
C ASP A 358 -39.81 15.33 -13.32
N THR A 359 -38.77 14.93 -12.58
CA THR A 359 -38.85 14.49 -11.15
C THR A 359 -37.47 14.07 -10.62
N LEU A 360 -37.10 14.61 -9.46
CA LEU A 360 -35.97 14.19 -8.62
C LEU A 360 -36.16 12.72 -8.20
N MET A 361 -35.26 11.82 -8.61
CA MET A 361 -35.22 10.42 -8.14
C MET A 361 -33.99 10.14 -7.25
N PRO A 362 -34.12 9.36 -6.16
CA PRO A 362 -33.02 8.99 -5.27
C PRO A 362 -32.21 7.74 -5.72
N PHE A 363 -30.98 7.70 -5.19
CA PHE A 363 -29.80 6.78 -5.26
C PHE A 363 -29.91 5.27 -5.63
N TRP A 364 -31.08 4.64 -5.75
CA TRP A 364 -31.19 3.15 -5.81
C TRP A 364 -31.81 2.55 -7.09
N SER A 365 -32.17 3.35 -8.08
CA SER A 365 -32.89 2.87 -9.28
C SER A 365 -32.15 3.09 -10.61
N LEU A 366 -30.81 3.04 -10.61
CA LEU A 366 -30.05 2.90 -11.84
C LEU A 366 -29.58 1.44 -11.98
N GLU A 367 -30.53 0.56 -12.31
CA GLU A 367 -30.22 -0.70 -12.96
C GLU A 367 -29.32 -0.41 -14.15
N ALA A 368 -28.22 -1.16 -14.26
CA ALA A 368 -27.50 -1.30 -15.51
C ALA A 368 -28.50 -1.86 -16.51
N MET A 369 -29.04 -0.98 -17.36
CA MET A 369 -29.85 -1.37 -18.49
C MET A 369 -28.96 -2.26 -19.37
N GLU A 370 -29.23 -3.56 -19.35
CA GLU A 370 -28.58 -4.51 -20.24
C GLU A 370 -28.77 -3.98 -21.67
N PRO A 371 -27.67 -3.82 -22.45
CA PRO A 371 -27.83 -3.48 -23.85
C PRO A 371 -28.59 -4.61 -24.54
N PRO A 372 -29.56 -4.30 -25.42
CA PRO A 372 -30.18 -5.31 -26.24
C PRO A 372 -29.08 -6.07 -27.00
N SER A 373 -29.18 -7.39 -26.95
CA SER A 373 -28.29 -8.35 -27.59
C SER A 373 -28.19 -8.07 -29.10
N ASN A 374 -27.13 -7.40 -29.54
CA ASN A 374 -26.44 -7.57 -30.84
C ASN A 374 -25.40 -6.46 -31.14
N HIS A 375 -24.46 -6.19 -30.24
CA HIS A 375 -23.27 -5.40 -30.58
C HIS A 375 -21.99 -6.09 -30.11
N THR A 376 -21.17 -6.50 -31.08
CA THR A 376 -19.91 -7.24 -30.89
C THR A 376 -18.71 -6.35 -30.54
N VAL A 377 -18.91 -5.04 -30.38
CA VAL A 377 -17.83 -4.06 -30.15
C VAL A 377 -18.03 -3.40 -28.78
N GLU A 378 -17.10 -3.62 -27.87
CA GLU A 378 -17.08 -2.95 -26.56
C GLU A 378 -17.04 -1.43 -26.78
N PRO A 379 -17.87 -0.64 -26.07
CA PRO A 379 -17.80 0.80 -26.16
C PRO A 379 -16.44 1.33 -25.69
N VAL A 380 -15.87 2.28 -26.45
CA VAL A 380 -14.57 2.91 -26.16
C VAL A 380 -14.68 4.43 -26.13
N GLY A 381 -13.87 5.06 -25.28
CA GLY A 381 -13.81 6.52 -25.13
C GLY A 381 -14.68 7.04 -23.98
N CYS A 382 -14.76 8.36 -23.90
CA CYS A 382 -15.36 9.06 -22.76
C CYS A 382 -16.90 8.93 -22.81
N PRO A 383 -17.56 8.44 -21.75
CA PRO A 383 -19.00 8.21 -21.76
C PRO A 383 -19.79 9.53 -21.72
N VAL A 384 -20.90 9.62 -22.48
CA VAL A 384 -21.75 10.83 -22.52
C VAL A 384 -22.40 11.15 -21.18
N THR A 385 -22.53 10.15 -20.30
CA THR A 385 -23.04 10.33 -18.93
C THR A 385 -22.14 11.22 -18.07
N GLN A 386 -20.86 11.37 -18.44
CA GLN A 386 -19.92 12.24 -17.77
C GLN A 386 -19.85 13.60 -18.49
N SER A 387 -20.45 14.61 -17.86
CA SER A 387 -20.55 15.96 -18.43
C SER A 387 -19.20 16.64 -18.68
N TRP A 388 -18.17 16.27 -17.91
CA TRP A 388 -16.82 16.82 -18.07
C TRP A 388 -16.13 16.36 -19.36
N CYS A 389 -16.58 15.28 -20.01
CA CYS A 389 -16.04 14.80 -21.30
C CYS A 389 -16.15 15.87 -22.41
N LEU A 390 -17.15 16.75 -22.32
CA LEU A 390 -17.41 17.80 -23.32
C LEU A 390 -16.50 19.03 -23.15
N ASN A 391 -15.97 19.25 -21.94
CA ASN A 391 -15.30 20.49 -21.55
C ASN A 391 -13.83 20.29 -21.17
N THR A 392 -13.43 19.06 -20.85
CA THR A 392 -12.08 18.74 -20.39
C THR A 392 -11.25 18.16 -21.53
N PRO A 393 -10.11 18.78 -21.88
CA PRO A 393 -9.26 18.30 -22.95
C PRO A 393 -8.57 17.02 -22.53
N MET A 394 -8.18 16.26 -23.55
CA MET A 394 -7.43 15.04 -23.47
C MET A 394 -6.03 15.32 -22.87
N ILE A 395 -5.61 14.47 -21.94
CA ILE A 395 -4.23 14.41 -21.48
C ILE A 395 -3.43 13.67 -22.54
N TYR A 396 -2.32 14.24 -23.02
CA TYR A 396 -1.52 13.56 -24.03
C TYR A 396 -0.78 12.36 -23.43
N LEU A 397 -0.60 11.30 -24.23
CA LEU A 397 0.09 10.09 -23.77
C LEU A 397 1.50 10.38 -23.22
N ALA A 398 2.25 11.29 -23.86
CA ALA A 398 3.56 11.72 -23.37
C ALA A 398 3.48 12.44 -22.01
N GLN A 399 2.42 13.22 -21.75
CA GLN A 399 2.19 13.86 -20.45
C GLN A 399 1.87 12.81 -19.39
N TYR A 400 1.04 11.83 -19.72
CA TYR A 400 0.70 10.74 -18.81
C TYR A 400 1.93 9.92 -18.42
N ILE A 401 2.73 9.47 -19.40
CA ILE A 401 3.96 8.68 -19.14
C ILE A 401 5.00 9.48 -18.36
N SER A 402 5.24 10.75 -18.73
CA SER A 402 6.20 11.59 -17.98
C SER A 402 5.75 11.88 -16.56
N SER A 403 4.45 12.09 -16.33
CA SER A 403 3.88 12.26 -14.99
C SER A 403 4.02 10.99 -14.16
N ASP A 404 3.74 9.84 -14.75
CA ASP A 404 3.84 8.53 -14.11
C ASP A 404 5.27 8.22 -13.66
N ILE A 405 6.28 8.47 -14.51
CA ILE A 405 7.71 8.37 -14.14
C ILE A 405 8.04 9.30 -12.97
N LEU A 406 7.62 10.57 -13.03
CA LEU A 406 7.92 11.53 -11.95
C LEU A 406 7.25 11.13 -10.63
N ILE A 407 5.99 10.72 -10.66
CA ILE A 407 5.28 10.21 -9.48
C ILE A 407 5.99 8.94 -8.96
N GLY A 408 6.43 8.06 -9.87
CA GLY A 408 7.23 6.88 -9.61
C GLY A 408 8.59 7.16 -8.98
N LEU A 409 9.23 8.29 -9.28
CA LEU A 409 10.45 8.75 -8.59
C LEU A 409 10.15 9.32 -7.21
N GLY A 410 9.14 10.18 -7.09
CA GLY A 410 8.86 10.93 -5.87
C GLY A 410 8.25 10.07 -4.76
N TYR A 411 7.28 9.22 -5.08
CA TYR A 411 6.55 8.43 -4.09
C TYR A 411 7.45 7.48 -3.25
N PRO A 412 8.33 6.64 -3.84
CA PRO A 412 9.21 5.75 -3.09
C PRO A 412 10.14 6.52 -2.14
N VAL A 413 10.66 7.67 -2.60
CA VAL A 413 11.49 8.57 -1.78
C VAL A 413 10.71 9.03 -0.56
N CYS A 414 9.53 9.61 -0.78
CA CYS A 414 8.69 10.14 0.30
C CYS A 414 8.26 9.06 1.29
N ASN A 415 7.90 7.87 0.79
CA ASN A 415 7.48 6.74 1.60
C ASN A 415 8.62 6.27 2.55
N VAL A 416 9.83 6.06 2.04
CA VAL A 416 10.98 5.62 2.87
C VAL A 416 11.44 6.69 3.84
N MET A 417 11.53 7.95 3.39
CA MET A 417 11.95 9.04 4.27
C MET A 417 10.94 9.27 5.40
N SER A 418 9.65 9.10 5.14
CA SER A 418 8.63 9.18 6.19
C SER A 418 8.87 8.14 7.29
N TYR A 419 9.09 6.86 6.96
CA TYR A 419 9.42 5.83 7.97
C TYR A 419 10.70 6.14 8.73
N THR A 420 11.72 6.58 8.00
CA THR A 420 13.05 6.78 8.56
C THR A 420 13.03 7.97 9.53
N LEU A 421 12.52 9.12 9.10
CA LEU A 421 12.37 10.28 9.98
C LEU A 421 11.47 9.96 11.17
N TYR A 422 10.34 9.29 10.95
CA TYR A 422 9.45 8.88 12.04
C TYR A 422 10.18 8.03 13.08
N SER A 423 10.92 7.00 12.64
CA SER A 423 11.70 6.13 13.54
C SER A 423 12.82 6.88 14.28
N LYS A 424 13.45 7.88 13.65
CA LYS A 424 14.52 8.68 14.26
C LYS A 424 14.00 9.69 15.27
N ILE A 425 12.84 10.29 15.04
CA ILE A 425 12.19 11.25 15.95
C ILE A 425 11.75 10.55 17.25
N LEU A 426 11.28 9.29 17.14
CA LEU A 426 10.88 8.49 18.31
C LEU A 426 12.06 8.09 19.20
N GLY A 427 13.24 7.88 18.60
CA GLY A 427 14.46 7.49 19.32
C GLY A 427 14.35 6.12 20.01
N PRO A 428 15.02 5.90 21.15
CA PRO A 428 15.10 4.59 21.77
C PRO A 428 13.80 4.13 22.46
N LYS A 429 12.75 4.97 22.51
CA LYS A 429 11.47 4.64 23.15
C LYS A 429 10.77 3.47 22.45
N PRO A 430 9.90 2.71 23.13
CA PRO A 430 9.16 1.62 22.51
C PRO A 430 8.31 2.11 21.32
N GLN A 431 8.72 1.73 20.10
CA GLN A 431 8.19 2.29 18.85
C GLN A 431 6.98 1.53 18.28
N GLY A 432 6.56 0.41 18.87
CA GLY A 432 5.56 -0.48 18.31
C GLY A 432 4.21 0.21 18.07
N VAL A 433 3.65 0.86 19.10
CA VAL A 433 2.39 1.62 19.00
C VAL A 433 2.48 2.74 17.96
N TYR A 434 3.57 3.50 17.95
CA TYR A 434 3.76 4.59 17.00
C TYR A 434 3.85 4.08 15.56
N MET A 435 4.62 3.02 15.31
CA MET A 435 4.67 2.36 13.99
C MET A 435 3.33 1.74 13.60
N GLY A 436 2.55 1.29 14.60
CA GLY A 436 1.18 0.84 14.45
C GLY A 436 0.27 1.95 13.94
N TRP A 437 0.29 3.13 14.57
CA TRP A 437 -0.45 4.31 14.13
C TRP A 437 -0.02 4.81 12.75
N LEU A 438 1.28 4.82 12.46
CA LEU A 438 1.78 5.15 11.13
C LEU A 438 1.21 4.19 10.08
N THR A 439 1.28 2.89 10.32
CA THR A 439 0.76 1.87 9.40
C THR A 439 -0.77 1.94 9.26
N ALA A 440 -1.48 2.23 10.36
CA ALA A 440 -2.92 2.44 10.34
C ALA A 440 -3.32 3.65 9.50
N SER A 441 -2.63 4.80 9.65
CA SER A 441 -2.89 5.99 8.83
C SER A 441 -2.71 5.71 7.34
N GLY A 442 -1.68 4.95 6.96
CA GLY A 442 -1.48 4.53 5.58
C GLY A 442 -2.56 3.59 5.04
N SER A 443 -3.11 2.73 5.91
CA SER A 443 -4.23 1.86 5.55
C SER A 443 -5.52 2.69 5.38
N GLY A 444 -5.75 3.68 6.24
CA GLY A 444 -6.82 4.66 6.09
C GLY A 444 -6.73 5.44 4.77
N ALA A 445 -5.53 5.87 4.39
CA ALA A 445 -5.29 6.54 3.12
C ALA A 445 -5.68 5.67 1.90
N ARG A 446 -5.38 4.36 1.94
CA ARG A 446 -5.76 3.40 0.90
C ARG A 446 -7.26 3.12 0.84
N ILE A 447 -7.99 3.29 1.94
CA ILE A 447 -9.46 3.18 1.94
C ILE A 447 -10.08 4.45 1.36
N LEU A 448 -9.59 5.62 1.77
CA LEU A 448 -10.18 6.91 1.41
C LEU A 448 -9.81 7.37 0.00
N GLY A 449 -8.62 7.03 -0.51
CA GLY A 449 -8.14 7.45 -1.84
C GLY A 449 -9.07 7.03 -2.98
N PRO A 450 -9.38 5.72 -3.14
CA PRO A 450 -10.29 5.24 -4.19
C PRO A 450 -11.68 5.87 -4.11
N VAL A 451 -12.22 6.05 -2.90
CA VAL A 451 -13.53 6.67 -2.67
C VAL A 451 -13.50 8.13 -3.09
N PHE A 452 -12.48 8.88 -2.66
CA PHE A 452 -12.30 10.29 -3.03
C PHE A 452 -12.21 10.45 -4.55
N VAL A 453 -11.32 9.70 -5.20
CA VAL A 453 -11.09 9.90 -6.64
C VAL A 453 -12.28 9.43 -7.46
N SER A 454 -12.95 8.34 -7.09
CA SER A 454 -14.13 7.85 -7.80
C SER A 454 -15.24 8.91 -7.83
N GLN A 455 -15.50 9.59 -6.71
CA GLN A 455 -16.54 10.63 -6.63
C GLN A 455 -16.15 11.90 -7.38
N ILE A 456 -14.92 12.39 -7.17
CA ILE A 456 -14.47 13.63 -7.81
C ILE A 456 -14.30 13.44 -9.33
N TYR A 457 -13.75 12.31 -9.76
CA TYR A 457 -13.52 12.03 -11.17
C TYR A 457 -14.83 11.89 -11.94
N THR A 458 -15.82 11.16 -11.40
CA THR A 458 -17.09 10.93 -12.10
C THR A 458 -17.91 12.22 -12.24
N HIS A 459 -17.96 13.05 -11.20
CA HIS A 459 -18.81 14.26 -11.19
C HIS A 459 -18.10 15.53 -11.71
N LEU A 460 -16.84 15.74 -11.35
CA LEU A 460 -16.11 16.98 -11.64
C LEU A 460 -15.02 16.79 -12.70
N GLY A 461 -14.64 15.55 -13.00
CA GLY A 461 -13.66 15.21 -14.02
C GLY A 461 -12.20 15.32 -13.58
N PRO A 462 -11.27 14.99 -14.49
CA PRO A 462 -9.84 14.86 -14.17
C PRO A 462 -9.18 16.18 -13.77
N ARG A 463 -9.66 17.33 -14.27
CA ARG A 463 -9.16 18.65 -13.87
C ARG A 463 -9.25 18.87 -12.38
N TRP A 464 -10.45 18.68 -11.82
CA TRP A 464 -10.69 18.87 -10.40
C TRP A 464 -10.01 17.78 -9.57
N ALA A 465 -10.04 16.53 -10.03
CA ALA A 465 -9.37 15.42 -9.35
C ALA A 465 -7.87 15.71 -9.14
N PHE A 466 -7.14 16.03 -10.22
CA PHE A 466 -5.70 16.29 -10.12
C PHE A 466 -5.38 17.65 -9.48
N SER A 467 -6.21 18.68 -9.66
CA SER A 467 -5.99 19.98 -9.01
C SER A 467 -6.12 19.88 -7.49
N LEU A 468 -7.10 19.13 -6.98
CA LEU A 468 -7.25 18.89 -5.54
C LEU A 468 -6.05 18.13 -4.98
N ILE A 469 -5.54 17.12 -5.71
CA ILE A 469 -4.31 16.41 -5.33
C ILE A 469 -3.12 17.36 -5.26
N CYS A 470 -2.90 18.19 -6.28
CA CYS A 470 -1.86 19.22 -6.26
C CYS A 470 -2.01 20.14 -5.04
N GLY A 471 -3.23 20.59 -4.72
CA GLY A 471 -3.51 21.39 -3.53
C GLY A 471 -3.13 20.69 -2.23
N VAL A 472 -3.49 19.41 -2.07
CA VAL A 472 -3.15 18.60 -0.89
C VAL A 472 -1.62 18.41 -0.77
N VAL A 473 -0.91 18.22 -1.88
CA VAL A 473 0.55 18.12 -1.90
C VAL A 473 1.22 19.46 -1.56
N VAL A 474 0.69 20.59 -2.05
CA VAL A 474 1.18 21.93 -1.68
C VAL A 474 0.99 22.19 -0.19
N VAL A 475 -0.18 21.88 0.37
CA VAL A 475 -0.42 21.98 1.83
C VAL A 475 0.57 21.11 2.61
N SER A 476 0.91 19.93 2.09
CA SER A 476 1.88 19.02 2.70
C SER A 476 3.31 19.57 2.64
N LEU A 477 3.71 20.23 1.55
CA LEU A 477 4.98 20.94 1.44
C LEU A 477 5.07 22.08 2.45
N LEU A 478 4.02 22.91 2.55
CA LEU A 478 3.96 24.00 3.53
C LEU A 478 4.03 23.48 4.97
N LEU A 479 3.31 22.39 5.28
CA LEU A 479 3.43 21.74 6.58
C LEU A 479 4.86 21.28 6.86
N LEU A 480 5.50 20.64 5.88
CA LEU A 480 6.88 20.17 5.99
C LEU A 480 7.86 21.33 6.24
N GLU A 481 7.69 22.47 5.57
CA GLU A 481 8.49 23.67 5.80
C GLU A 481 8.31 24.22 7.21
N ILE A 482 7.06 24.31 7.71
CA ILE A 482 6.75 24.79 9.06
C ILE A 482 7.41 23.89 10.12
N VAL A 483 7.37 22.57 9.94
CA VAL A 483 7.96 21.63 10.91
C VAL A 483 9.41 21.26 10.61
N TYR A 484 10.04 21.82 9.56
CA TYR A 484 11.34 21.37 9.05
C TYR A 484 12.43 21.34 10.13
N LYS A 485 12.48 22.38 10.97
CA LYS A 485 13.43 22.50 12.09
C LYS A 485 13.15 21.53 13.25
N ARG A 486 11.93 20.99 13.34
CA ARG A 486 11.53 20.02 14.38
C ARG A 486 11.81 18.57 13.99
N LEU A 487 12.02 18.29 12.70
CA LEU A 487 12.27 16.94 12.16
C LEU A 487 13.71 16.46 12.38
N ILE A 488 14.20 16.56 13.62
CA ILE A 488 15.55 16.18 14.04
C ILE A 488 15.48 14.83 14.77
N ALA A 489 16.52 14.01 14.63
CA ALA A 489 16.63 12.75 15.36
C ALA A 489 16.64 12.99 16.89
N PHE A 490 16.06 12.06 17.65
CA PHE A 490 15.94 12.18 19.11
C PHE A 490 17.29 12.44 19.79
N SER A 491 18.32 11.68 19.43
CA SER A 491 19.68 11.84 19.97
C SER A 491 20.30 13.21 19.68
N VAL A 492 20.08 13.75 18.47
CA VAL A 492 20.59 15.06 18.06
C VAL A 492 19.87 16.18 18.81
N ARG A 493 18.55 16.06 19.00
CA ARG A 493 17.75 17.05 19.75
C ARG A 493 18.24 17.24 21.18
N TYR A 494 18.67 16.17 21.83
CA TYR A 494 19.20 16.20 23.21
C TYR A 494 20.73 16.28 23.27
N GLY A 495 21.40 16.66 22.17
CA GLY A 495 22.85 16.90 22.12
C GLY A 495 23.71 15.66 22.33
N ARG A 496 23.15 14.44 22.18
CA ARG A 496 23.87 13.17 22.38
C ARG A 496 24.76 12.82 21.18
N ILE A 497 24.43 13.35 20.00
CA ILE A 497 25.13 13.12 18.72
C ILE A 497 25.09 14.43 17.93
N GLN A 498 26.18 14.77 17.25
CA GLN A 498 26.26 15.92 16.34
C GLN A 498 25.80 15.51 14.93
N GLU A 499 25.04 16.40 14.28
CA GLU A 499 24.29 16.13 13.04
C GLU A 499 25.18 15.85 11.81
#